data_AF-A0A497AEZ8-F1
#
_entry.id   AF-A0A497AEZ8-F1
#
_cell.length_a   1.000
_cell.length_b   1.000
_cell.length_c   1.000
_cell.angle_alpha   90.00
_cell.angle_beta   90.00
_cell.angle_gamma   90.00
#
_symmetry.space_group_name_H-M   'P 1'
#
loop_
_entity.id
_entity.type
_entity.pdbx_description
1 polymer ?
#
loop_
_entity_poly.entity_id
_entity_poly.type
_entity_poly.pdbx_seq_one_letter_code
_entity_poly.pdbx_strand_id
1 'polypeptide(L)'
;MAIVILGKTPCAISGRIVSKTDKVLCLPPFPATLNDPAAVCSDACILRDEFEKWEFRDNVVRLVKEFWVQQHNTSEAFTVLHEDNEYLMAKGEVEAKTRILFLKHAFVIDIPQEIWQDFRGQLLGIEDAVSICPYSTIALSFNKRVDKMEICIEFQGGGKDCIELSRPEWSRFQSVLTTMEPVLG
;
A
#
# COMPACT_ATOMS: atom_id res chain seq x y z
N MET A 1 12.08 -6.59 1.71
CA MET A 1 11.66 -5.18 1.69
C MET A 1 12.82 -4.36 2.22
N ALA A 2 13.30 -3.41 1.42
CA ALA A 2 14.42 -2.54 1.73
C ALA A 2 14.33 -1.96 3.15
N ILE A 3 15.43 -1.99 3.89
CA ILE A 3 15.57 -1.24 5.13
C ILE A 3 15.86 0.22 4.75
N VAL A 4 14.92 1.12 5.07
CA VAL A 4 15.08 2.56 4.82
C VAL A 4 15.69 3.21 6.05
N ILE A 5 16.88 3.79 5.89
CA ILE A 5 17.53 4.60 6.91
C ILE A 5 17.51 6.05 6.43
N LEU A 6 16.64 6.85 7.05
CA LEU A 6 16.47 8.26 6.73
C LEU A 6 17.79 9.02 6.89
N GLY A 7 18.16 9.79 5.87
CA GLY A 7 19.43 10.51 5.78
C GLY A 7 20.60 9.67 5.24
N LYS A 8 20.37 8.40 4.85
CA LYS A 8 21.41 7.52 4.30
C LYS A 8 21.00 6.75 3.06
N THR A 9 19.75 6.31 2.99
CA THR A 9 19.25 5.53 1.84
C THR A 9 19.02 6.45 0.63
N PRO A 10 19.60 6.16 -0.55
CA PRO A 10 19.29 6.89 -1.78
C PRO A 10 17.96 6.40 -2.39
N CYS A 11 17.22 7.31 -3.01
CA CYS A 11 16.11 6.98 -3.90
C CYS A 11 16.64 6.24 -5.12
N ALA A 12 16.00 5.11 -5.49
CA ALA A 12 16.43 4.32 -6.63
C ALA A 12 16.27 5.02 -8.00
N ILE A 13 15.36 6.00 -8.10
CA ILE A 13 15.12 6.74 -9.35
C ILE A 13 16.14 7.88 -9.51
N SER A 14 16.24 8.78 -8.53
CA SER A 14 17.05 9.99 -8.63
C SER A 14 18.42 9.92 -7.98
N GLY A 15 18.68 8.91 -7.14
CA GLY A 15 19.86 8.84 -6.28
C GLY A 15 19.83 9.83 -5.10
N ARG A 16 18.78 10.67 -4.97
CA ARG A 16 18.64 11.64 -3.89
C ARG A 16 18.54 10.91 -2.54
N ILE A 17 19.29 11.36 -1.55
CA ILE A 17 19.20 10.82 -0.18
C ILE A 17 17.83 11.16 0.41
N VAL A 18 17.10 10.16 0.89
CA VAL A 18 15.78 10.36 1.50
C VAL A 18 15.92 11.02 2.87
N SER A 19 15.02 11.96 3.16
CA SER A 19 14.95 12.72 4.40
C SER A 19 13.71 12.34 5.22
N LYS A 20 13.62 12.82 6.47
CA LYS A 20 12.50 12.52 7.37
C LYS A 20 11.15 13.05 6.87
N THR A 21 11.16 14.10 6.06
CA THR A 21 9.95 14.76 5.55
C THR A 21 9.44 14.16 4.25
N ASP A 22 10.25 13.31 3.60
CA ASP A 22 9.91 12.73 2.32
C ASP A 22 8.82 11.66 2.43
N LYS A 23 8.01 11.58 1.38
CA LYS A 23 7.11 10.45 1.14
C LYS A 23 7.91 9.34 0.45
N VAL A 24 8.03 8.18 1.08
CA VAL A 24 8.81 7.04 0.59
C VAL A 24 7.92 5.85 0.30
N LEU A 25 8.17 5.19 -0.82
CA LEU A 25 7.57 3.95 -1.26
C LEU A 25 8.64 2.85 -1.15
N CYS A 26 8.27 1.73 -0.54
CA CYS A 26 9.07 0.51 -0.56
C CYS A 26 8.33 -0.55 -1.37
N LEU A 27 8.92 -0.95 -2.49
CA LEU A 27 8.34 -2.01 -3.32
C LEU A 27 8.81 -3.39 -2.85
N PRO A 28 7.99 -4.44 -3.06
CA PRO A 28 8.45 -5.80 -2.86
C PRO A 28 9.56 -6.13 -3.89
N PRO A 29 10.30 -7.24 -3.69
CA PRO A 29 11.04 -7.83 -4.79
C PRO A 29 10.04 -8.25 -5.88
N PHE A 30 10.32 -7.89 -7.13
CA PHE A 30 9.57 -8.37 -8.29
C PHE A 30 10.55 -8.78 -9.40
N PRO A 31 10.16 -9.75 -10.26
CA PRO A 31 11.03 -10.23 -11.32
C PRO A 31 11.21 -9.15 -12.39
N ALA A 32 12.44 -8.68 -12.55
CA ALA A 32 12.84 -7.77 -13.63
C ALA A 32 14.22 -8.18 -14.15
N THR A 33 14.43 -8.05 -15.47
CA THR A 33 15.74 -8.32 -16.08
C THR A 33 16.68 -7.14 -15.87
N LEU A 34 18.00 -7.35 -15.87
CA LEU A 34 18.97 -6.26 -15.69
C LEU A 34 18.89 -5.15 -16.75
N ASN A 35 18.33 -5.46 -17.93
CA ASN A 35 18.12 -4.49 -19.01
C ASN A 35 16.77 -3.76 -18.89
N ASP A 36 15.91 -4.14 -17.95
CA ASP A 36 14.64 -3.46 -17.68
C ASP A 36 14.91 -2.24 -16.78
N PRO A 37 14.59 -1.01 -17.21
CA PRO A 37 14.71 0.18 -16.38
C PRO A 37 13.98 0.05 -15.03
N ALA A 38 12.91 -0.74 -14.95
CA ALA A 38 12.17 -1.01 -13.72
C ALA A 38 12.97 -1.82 -12.68
N ALA A 39 14.05 -2.51 -13.07
CA ALA A 39 14.81 -3.37 -12.18
C ALA A 39 15.43 -2.63 -10.99
N VAL A 40 15.77 -1.34 -11.16
CA VAL A 40 16.32 -0.49 -10.09
C VAL A 40 15.33 -0.31 -8.92
N CYS A 41 14.03 -0.51 -9.18
CA CYS A 41 12.96 -0.34 -8.19
C CYS A 41 12.63 -1.63 -7.43
N SER A 42 13.18 -2.78 -7.83
CA SER A 42 12.92 -4.08 -7.17
C SER A 42 13.60 -4.11 -5.80
N ASP A 43 12.80 -4.32 -4.74
CA ASP A 43 13.25 -4.27 -3.34
C ASP A 43 14.02 -2.98 -2.98
N ALA A 44 13.58 -1.83 -3.50
CA ALA A 44 14.25 -0.55 -3.33
C ALA A 44 13.39 0.52 -2.64
N CYS A 45 14.06 1.56 -2.13
CA CYS A 45 13.42 2.76 -1.59
C CYS A 45 13.28 3.82 -2.69
N ILE A 46 12.07 4.34 -2.85
CA ILE A 46 11.74 5.30 -3.90
C ILE A 46 10.99 6.47 -3.28
N LEU A 47 11.20 7.67 -3.81
CA LEU A 47 10.40 8.83 -3.45
C LEU A 47 9.06 8.78 -4.17
N ARG A 48 7.96 8.83 -3.41
CA ARG A 48 6.59 8.71 -3.95
C ARG A 48 6.33 9.69 -5.09
N ASP A 49 6.65 10.97 -4.89
CA ASP A 49 6.40 12.00 -5.90
C ASP A 49 7.22 11.83 -7.19
N GLU A 50 8.39 11.19 -7.09
CA GLU A 50 9.21 10.85 -8.25
C GLU A 50 8.63 9.63 -8.98
N PHE A 51 8.23 8.60 -8.23
CA PHE A 51 7.60 7.40 -8.77
C PHE A 51 6.33 7.73 -9.57
N GLU A 52 5.44 8.56 -9.04
CA GLU A 52 4.17 8.92 -9.71
C GLU A 52 4.37 9.68 -11.04
N LYS A 53 5.55 10.26 -11.27
CA LYS A 53 5.87 11.03 -12.48
C LYS A 53 6.85 10.29 -13.40
N TRP A 54 7.30 9.11 -13.00
CA TRP A 54 8.35 8.39 -13.71
C TRP A 54 7.79 7.69 -14.95
N GLU A 55 8.51 7.75 -16.07
CA GLU A 55 8.03 7.19 -17.35
C GLU A 55 7.82 5.67 -17.32
N PHE A 56 8.53 4.95 -16.44
CA PHE A 56 8.42 3.50 -16.26
C PHE A 56 7.46 3.08 -15.14
N ARG A 57 6.76 4.03 -14.50
CA ARG A 57 5.83 3.78 -13.37
C ARG A 57 4.85 2.65 -13.67
N ASP A 58 4.17 2.70 -14.82
CA ASP A 58 3.12 1.74 -15.13
C ASP A 58 3.69 0.34 -15.39
N ASN A 59 4.92 0.22 -15.90
CA ASN A 59 5.61 -1.07 -16.00
C ASN A 59 5.92 -1.65 -14.62
N VAL A 60 6.41 -0.82 -13.69
CA VAL A 60 6.65 -1.24 -12.30
C VAL A 60 5.36 -1.68 -11.62
N VAL A 61 4.29 -0.88 -11.73
CA VAL A 61 2.98 -1.21 -11.16
C VAL A 61 2.48 -2.55 -11.69
N ARG A 62 2.63 -2.81 -13.00
CA ARG A 62 2.28 -4.10 -13.61
C ARG A 62 3.09 -5.25 -13.00
N LEU A 63 4.42 -5.13 -12.92
CA LEU A 63 5.30 -6.17 -12.36
C LEU A 63 5.00 -6.46 -10.89
N VAL A 64 4.75 -5.41 -10.10
CA VAL A 64 4.41 -5.50 -8.68
C VAL A 64 3.04 -6.16 -8.50
N LYS A 65 2.05 -5.81 -9.32
CA LYS A 65 0.74 -6.48 -9.36
C LYS A 65 0.89 -7.96 -9.68
N GLU A 66 1.62 -8.31 -10.75
CA GLU A 66 1.87 -9.70 -11.14
C GLU A 66 2.53 -10.49 -10.02
N PHE A 67 3.55 -9.90 -9.37
CA PHE A 67 4.20 -10.48 -8.21
C PHE A 67 3.22 -10.77 -7.07
N TRP A 68 2.41 -9.77 -6.65
CA TRP A 68 1.48 -9.97 -5.55
C TRP A 68 0.38 -10.96 -5.87
N VAL A 69 -0.22 -10.89 -7.06
CA VAL A 69 -1.26 -11.84 -7.47
C VAL A 69 -0.70 -13.26 -7.50
N GLN A 70 0.48 -13.45 -8.09
CA GLN A 70 1.15 -14.76 -8.09
C GLN A 70 1.46 -15.22 -6.65
N GLN A 71 2.02 -14.36 -5.82
CA GLN A 71 2.37 -14.69 -4.44
C GLN A 71 1.14 -15.14 -3.64
N HIS A 72 0.02 -14.42 -3.71
CA HIS A 72 -1.18 -14.75 -2.94
C HIS A 72 -1.92 -15.97 -3.52
N ASN A 73 -1.87 -16.20 -4.83
CA ASN A 73 -2.50 -17.39 -5.44
C ASN A 73 -1.72 -18.69 -5.23
N THR A 74 -0.41 -18.60 -4.93
CA THR A 74 0.46 -19.76 -4.72
C THR A 74 0.80 -20.01 -3.26
N SER A 75 0.50 -19.06 -2.37
CA SER A 75 0.85 -19.14 -0.96
C SER A 75 -0.29 -19.73 -0.15
N GLU A 76 0.00 -20.77 0.65
CA GLU A 76 -0.92 -21.27 1.67
C GLU A 76 -1.07 -20.31 2.86
N ALA A 77 -0.27 -19.24 2.93
CA ALA A 77 -0.31 -18.27 4.02
C ALA A 77 -1.42 -17.24 3.88
N PHE A 78 -2.05 -17.13 2.71
CA PHE A 78 -3.07 -16.13 2.42
C PHE A 78 -4.29 -16.72 1.72
N THR A 79 -5.47 -16.28 2.15
CA THR A 79 -6.74 -16.51 1.45
C THR A 79 -7.15 -15.21 0.75
N VAL A 80 -7.29 -15.23 -0.58
CA VAL A 80 -7.78 -14.06 -1.35
C VAL A 80 -9.26 -13.84 -1.03
N LEU A 81 -9.59 -12.62 -0.60
CA LEU A 81 -10.96 -12.20 -0.26
C LEU A 81 -11.60 -11.39 -1.40
N HIS A 82 -10.80 -10.61 -2.12
CA HIS A 82 -11.23 -9.81 -3.27
C HIS A 82 -10.06 -9.57 -4.22
N GLU A 83 -10.29 -9.67 -5.52
CA GLU A 83 -9.30 -9.31 -6.54
C GLU A 83 -10.00 -8.63 -7.72
N ASP A 84 -9.52 -7.44 -8.09
CA ASP A 84 -9.81 -6.81 -9.37
C ASP A 84 -8.60 -6.06 -9.94
N ASN A 85 -8.81 -5.15 -10.89
CA ASN A 85 -7.72 -4.40 -11.51
C ASN A 85 -7.11 -3.31 -10.61
N GLU A 86 -7.81 -2.88 -9.57
CA GLU A 86 -7.43 -1.77 -8.69
C GLU A 86 -7.05 -2.26 -7.29
N TYR A 87 -7.69 -3.32 -6.81
CA TYR A 87 -7.56 -3.81 -5.44
C TYR A 87 -7.29 -5.31 -5.39
N LEU A 88 -6.40 -5.71 -4.49
CA LEU A 88 -6.29 -7.08 -4.00
C LEU A 88 -6.42 -7.06 -2.49
N MET A 89 -7.31 -7.87 -1.94
CA MET A 89 -7.48 -8.02 -0.49
C MET A 89 -7.33 -9.49 -0.12
N ALA A 90 -6.53 -9.76 0.90
CA ALA A 90 -6.24 -11.12 1.33
C ALA A 90 -6.19 -11.22 2.86
N LYS A 91 -6.70 -12.32 3.40
CA LYS A 91 -6.57 -12.71 4.81
C LYS A 91 -5.27 -13.49 4.97
N GLY A 92 -4.38 -13.06 5.85
CA GLY A 92 -3.23 -13.84 6.27
C GLY A 92 -3.63 -14.84 7.36
N GLU A 93 -3.42 -16.13 7.12
CA GLU A 93 -3.79 -17.20 8.06
C GLU A 93 -2.82 -17.28 9.24
N VAL A 94 -1.52 -17.09 8.99
CA VAL A 94 -0.48 -17.17 10.03
C VAL A 94 -0.29 -15.84 10.75
N GLU A 95 -0.31 -14.73 10.02
CA GLU A 95 -0.03 -13.39 10.57
C GLU A 95 -1.26 -12.72 11.19
N ALA A 96 -2.42 -13.39 11.18
CA ALA A 96 -3.69 -12.91 11.74
C ALA A 96 -4.02 -11.45 11.32
N LYS A 97 -3.89 -11.15 10.03
CA LYS A 97 -4.13 -9.82 9.47
C LYS A 97 -4.92 -9.87 8.18
N THR A 98 -5.54 -8.77 7.81
CA THR A 98 -6.08 -8.52 6.48
C THR A 98 -5.14 -7.54 5.76
N ARG A 99 -4.65 -7.96 4.60
CA ARG A 99 -3.84 -7.13 3.72
C ARG A 99 -4.71 -6.52 2.64
N ILE A 100 -4.56 -5.21 2.41
CA ILE A 100 -5.20 -4.47 1.33
C ILE A 100 -4.09 -3.90 0.45
N LEU A 101 -4.13 -4.24 -0.84
CA LEU A 101 -3.22 -3.71 -1.84
C LEU A 101 -3.99 -2.81 -2.81
N PHE A 102 -3.56 -1.55 -2.92
CA PHE A 102 -4.00 -0.59 -3.92
C PHE A 102 -3.07 -0.73 -5.12
N LEU A 103 -3.41 -1.64 -6.03
CA LEU A 103 -2.54 -2.12 -7.09
C LEU A 103 -2.04 -0.98 -7.97
N LYS A 104 -2.93 -0.07 -8.38
CA LYS A 104 -2.59 1.10 -9.21
C LYS A 104 -1.55 2.02 -8.56
N HIS A 105 -1.48 2.05 -7.23
CA HIS A 105 -0.59 2.92 -6.48
C HIS A 105 0.62 2.19 -5.88
N ALA A 106 0.73 0.87 -6.10
CA ALA A 106 1.72 0.01 -5.45
C ALA A 106 1.79 0.25 -3.93
N PHE A 107 0.63 0.38 -3.28
CA PHE A 107 0.51 0.74 -1.87
C PHE A 107 -0.18 -0.37 -1.10
N VAL A 108 0.36 -0.71 0.08
CA VAL A 108 -0.07 -1.86 0.87
C VAL A 108 -0.39 -1.40 2.29
N ILE A 109 -1.54 -1.83 2.79
CA ILE A 109 -1.95 -1.67 4.18
C ILE A 109 -2.14 -3.06 4.78
N ASP A 110 -1.53 -3.29 5.94
CA ASP A 110 -1.77 -4.47 6.76
C ASP A 110 -2.60 -4.06 7.99
N ILE A 111 -3.73 -4.71 8.21
CA ILE A 111 -4.65 -4.45 9.34
C ILE A 111 -4.78 -5.73 10.17
N PRO A 112 -4.45 -5.73 11.48
CA PRO A 112 -4.71 -6.88 12.35
C PRO A 112 -6.18 -7.32 12.30
N GLN A 113 -6.43 -8.63 12.32
CA GLN A 113 -7.79 -9.17 12.32
C GLN A 113 -8.60 -8.69 13.53
N GLU A 114 -7.95 -8.51 14.68
CA GLU A 114 -8.58 -8.02 15.93
C GLU A 114 -9.22 -6.64 15.81
N ILE A 115 -8.71 -5.76 14.93
CA ILE A 115 -9.29 -4.42 14.70
C ILE A 115 -10.00 -4.29 13.36
N TRP A 116 -10.10 -5.37 12.58
CA TRP A 116 -10.62 -5.33 11.21
C TRP A 116 -12.04 -4.78 11.12
N GLN A 117 -12.93 -5.20 12.02
CA GLN A 117 -14.33 -4.76 12.00
C GLN A 117 -14.46 -3.27 12.33
N ASP A 118 -13.72 -2.79 13.32
CA ASP A 118 -13.70 -1.38 13.71
C ASP A 118 -13.09 -0.52 12.59
N PHE A 119 -11.98 -0.98 12.01
CA PHE A 119 -11.36 -0.37 10.84
C PHE A 119 -12.36 -0.23 9.69
N ARG A 120 -13.01 -1.33 9.32
CA ARG A 120 -14.01 -1.34 8.24
C ARG A 120 -15.19 -0.41 8.55
N GLY A 121 -15.69 -0.42 9.79
CA GLY A 121 -16.78 0.44 10.23
C GLY A 121 -16.45 1.92 10.11
N GLN A 122 -15.25 2.34 10.53
CA GLN A 122 -14.79 3.73 10.42
C GLN A 122 -14.68 4.18 8.96
N LEU A 123 -14.14 3.34 8.07
CA LEU A 123 -14.00 3.68 6.65
C LEU A 123 -15.33 3.74 5.89
N LEU A 124 -16.35 3.03 6.36
CA LEU A 124 -17.71 3.12 5.83
C LEU A 124 -18.52 4.27 6.46
N GLY A 125 -17.96 4.94 7.47
CA GLY A 125 -18.55 6.08 8.15
C GLY A 125 -18.58 7.36 7.30
N ILE A 126 -19.19 8.41 7.87
CA ILE A 126 -19.33 9.73 7.25
C ILE A 126 -18.18 10.69 7.57
N GLU A 127 -17.22 10.26 8.38
CA GLU A 127 -16.16 11.09 8.92
C GLU A 127 -15.25 11.64 7.82
N ASP A 128 -14.82 12.89 7.97
CA ASP A 128 -13.89 13.53 7.03
C ASP A 128 -12.43 13.15 7.29
N ALA A 129 -12.12 12.60 8.47
CA ALA A 129 -10.80 12.08 8.77
C ALA A 129 -10.90 10.87 9.70
N VAL A 130 -10.15 9.83 9.37
CA VAL A 130 -10.03 8.60 10.16
C VAL A 130 -8.54 8.37 10.43
N SER A 131 -8.18 8.15 11.69
CA SER A 131 -6.80 7.83 12.10
C SER A 131 -6.80 6.58 12.95
N ILE A 132 -6.05 5.58 12.52
CA ILE A 132 -6.00 4.25 13.11
C ILE A 132 -4.53 3.89 13.32
N CYS A 133 -4.19 3.36 14.48
CA CYS A 133 -2.84 2.84 14.74
C CYS A 133 -2.90 1.31 14.72
N PRO A 134 -2.80 0.65 13.54
CA PRO A 134 -2.92 -0.80 13.46
C PRO A 134 -1.81 -1.53 14.22
N TYR A 135 -0.66 -0.89 14.39
CA TYR A 135 0.46 -1.41 15.16
C TYR A 135 1.07 -0.28 16.00
N SER A 136 1.78 -0.61 17.07
CA SER A 136 2.49 0.39 17.90
C SER A 136 3.53 1.20 17.11
N THR A 137 3.98 0.66 15.98
CA THR A 137 5.00 1.24 15.10
C THR A 137 4.42 1.91 13.86
N ILE A 138 3.11 1.87 13.62
CA ILE A 138 2.48 2.34 12.39
C ILE A 138 1.22 3.15 12.70
N ALA A 139 1.14 4.37 12.16
CA ALA A 139 -0.09 5.15 12.13
C ALA A 139 -0.62 5.20 10.68
N LEU A 140 -1.92 4.96 10.53
CA LEU A 140 -2.63 5.00 9.26
C LEU A 140 -3.68 6.11 9.33
N SER A 141 -3.68 7.00 8.34
CA SER A 141 -4.66 8.08 8.27
C SER A 141 -5.35 8.12 6.91
N PHE A 142 -6.64 8.42 6.94
CA PHE A 142 -7.50 8.67 5.79
C PHE A 142 -8.05 10.08 5.94
N ASN A 143 -7.72 10.96 5.00
CA ASN A 143 -8.09 12.37 5.06
C ASN A 143 -8.90 12.74 3.82
N LYS A 144 -10.19 12.98 4.04
CA LYS A 144 -11.13 13.39 3.01
C LYS A 144 -10.87 14.85 2.65
N ARG A 145 -10.48 15.08 1.40
CA ARG A 145 -10.35 16.42 0.80
C ARG A 145 -11.54 16.67 -0.11
N VAL A 146 -11.67 17.87 -0.68
CA VAL A 146 -12.82 18.24 -1.51
C VAL A 146 -13.02 17.25 -2.68
N ASP A 147 -11.94 16.93 -3.39
CA ASP A 147 -11.91 16.18 -4.65
C ASP A 147 -11.32 14.77 -4.54
N LYS A 148 -10.74 14.40 -3.40
CA LYS A 148 -9.99 13.16 -3.23
C LYS A 148 -9.96 12.66 -1.79
N MET A 149 -9.49 11.43 -1.61
CA MET A 149 -9.12 10.84 -0.34
C MET A 149 -7.59 10.68 -0.30
N GLU A 150 -6.92 11.27 0.69
CA GLU A 150 -5.49 10.99 0.93
C GLU A 150 -5.41 9.85 1.96
N ILE A 151 -4.62 8.83 1.66
CA ILE A 151 -4.33 7.71 2.56
C ILE A 151 -2.84 7.75 2.86
N CYS A 152 -2.46 7.76 4.13
CA CYS A 152 -1.07 7.83 4.55
C CYS A 152 -0.73 6.78 5.61
N ILE A 153 0.39 6.08 5.44
CA ILE A 153 1.04 5.24 6.45
C ILE A 153 2.27 5.98 6.97
N GLU A 154 2.36 6.18 8.28
CA GLU A 154 3.52 6.77 8.96
C GLU A 154 4.19 5.72 9.84
N PHE A 155 5.52 5.63 9.74
CA PHE A 155 6.31 4.65 10.48
C PHE A 155 6.97 5.28 11.72
N GLN A 156 6.99 4.55 12.83
CA GLN A 156 7.69 4.94 14.05
C GLN A 156 9.20 5.03 13.77
N GLY A 157 9.77 6.22 13.97
CA GLY A 157 11.15 6.54 13.57
C GLY A 157 11.26 7.46 12.36
N GLY A 158 10.13 7.70 11.67
CA GLY A 158 9.98 8.65 10.57
C GLY A 158 9.77 7.97 9.23
N GLY A 159 9.51 8.80 8.22
CA GLY A 159 9.09 8.34 6.91
C GLY A 159 7.59 8.10 6.86
N LYS A 160 7.02 8.36 5.70
CA LYS A 160 5.60 8.16 5.43
C LYS A 160 5.42 7.73 3.99
N ASP A 161 4.42 6.93 3.70
CA ASP A 161 3.96 6.69 2.35
C ASP A 161 2.53 7.22 2.24
N CYS A 162 2.21 7.92 1.16
CA CYS A 162 0.86 8.43 0.96
C CYS A 162 0.42 8.29 -0.49
N ILE A 163 -0.83 7.93 -0.68
CA ILE A 163 -1.50 7.88 -1.97
C ILE A 163 -2.72 8.78 -1.96
N GLU A 164 -3.16 9.16 -3.16
CA GLU A 164 -4.37 9.93 -3.35
C GLU A 164 -5.33 9.12 -4.23
N LEU A 165 -6.55 8.91 -3.74
CA LEU A 165 -7.64 8.30 -4.48
C LEU A 165 -8.61 9.38 -4.92
N SER A 166 -8.99 9.38 -6.19
CA SER A 166 -10.11 10.18 -6.67
C SER A 166 -11.41 9.79 -5.96
N ARG A 167 -12.45 10.66 -6.01
CA ARG A 167 -13.78 10.30 -5.46
C ARG A 167 -14.32 8.97 -6.01
N PRO A 168 -14.26 8.70 -7.33
CA PRO A 168 -14.73 7.43 -7.87
C PRO A 168 -13.95 6.22 -7.33
N GLU A 169 -12.62 6.32 -7.24
CA GLU A 169 -11.77 5.25 -6.66
C GLU A 169 -12.13 5.02 -5.19
N TRP A 170 -12.26 6.08 -4.40
CA TRP A 170 -12.67 5.96 -2.99
C TRP A 170 -14.06 5.30 -2.85
N SER A 171 -15.05 5.74 -3.62
CA SER A 171 -16.39 5.15 -3.60
C SER A 171 -16.37 3.68 -4.02
N ARG A 172 -15.55 3.30 -5.00
CA ARG A 172 -15.35 1.91 -5.40
C ARG A 172 -14.75 1.09 -4.26
N PHE A 173 -13.70 1.61 -3.61
CA PHE A 173 -13.09 0.95 -2.46
C PHE A 173 -14.10 0.74 -1.32
N GLN A 174 -14.91 1.74 -0.97
CA GLN A 174 -15.99 1.59 0.02
C GLN A 174 -17.03 0.54 -0.40
N SER A 175 -17.37 0.47 -1.70
CA SER A 175 -18.26 -0.57 -2.22
C SER A 175 -17.68 -1.97 -2.02
N VAL A 176 -16.38 -2.16 -2.31
CA VAL A 176 -15.69 -3.44 -2.10
C VAL A 176 -15.72 -3.82 -0.62
N LEU A 177 -15.37 -2.88 0.27
CA LEU A 177 -15.44 -3.11 1.72
C LEU A 177 -16.85 -3.53 2.17
N THR A 178 -17.90 -2.93 1.58
CA THR A 178 -19.30 -3.25 1.91
C THR A 178 -19.67 -4.68 1.52
N THR A 179 -19.20 -5.15 0.36
CA THR A 179 -19.50 -6.50 -0.16
C THR A 179 -18.72 -7.62 0.51
N MET A 180 -17.61 -7.29 1.18
CA MET A 180 -16.87 -8.29 1.93
C MET A 180 -17.67 -8.74 3.15
N GLU A 181 -17.88 -10.05 3.26
CA GLU A 181 -18.40 -10.65 4.49
C GLU A 181 -17.51 -10.25 5.67
N PRO A 182 -18.07 -10.15 6.89
CA PRO A 182 -17.26 -10.06 8.09
C PRO A 182 -16.25 -11.21 8.06
N VAL A 183 -14.95 -10.90 8.11
CA VAL A 183 -13.93 -11.92 8.28
C VAL A 183 -14.15 -12.48 9.69
N LEU A 184 -14.92 -13.57 9.78
CA LEU A 184 -15.11 -14.30 11.03
C LEU A 184 -13.78 -15.00 11.33
N GLY A 185 -13.24 -14.68 12.51
CA GLY A 185 -12.15 -15.42 13.14
C GLY A 185 -12.66 -16.69 13.76
#